data_AF-A0A7C7WSF6-F1
#
_entry.id   AF-A0A7C7WSF6-F1
#
_cell.length_a   1.000
_cell.length_b   1.000
_cell.length_c   1.000
_cell.angle_alpha   90.00
_cell.angle_beta   90.00
_cell.angle_gamma   90.00
#
_symmetry.space_group_name_H-M   'P 1'
#
loop_
_entity.id
_entity.type
_entity.pdbx_description
1 polymer ?
#
loop_
_entity_poly.entity_id
_entity_poly.type
_entity_poly.pdbx_seq_one_letter_code
_entity_poly.pdbx_strand_id
1 'polypeptide(L)'
;KDPVSSVNVDEIVALGASLYAAYKGDQSKLSATQKSSIKKIKVSESTAMCFGTLALNYDENRQDTSLSVSILIEKNEKIPCSVTKSFVTSHDGQEIINCRITESKSSETDPRFVNILFEERLSLPSNRPAGQEIQITYSFDDNQTMHASFLDVESKKETKTSLSIIQVSDDSSNKIDKFIVE
;
A
#
# COMPACT_ATOMS: atom_id res chain seq x y z
N LYS A 1 -28.71 -6.57 -14.73
CA LYS A 1 -28.15 -7.76 -15.41
C LYS A 1 -28.37 -8.93 -14.46
N ASP A 2 -29.06 -9.98 -14.91
CA ASP A 2 -29.39 -11.10 -14.04
C ASP A 2 -28.15 -11.95 -13.74
N PRO A 3 -28.08 -12.57 -12.53
CA PRO A 3 -26.97 -13.43 -12.15
C PRO A 3 -26.90 -14.66 -13.06
N VAL A 4 -25.68 -15.02 -13.48
CA VAL A 4 -25.42 -16.17 -14.35
C VAL A 4 -24.76 -17.28 -13.52
N SER A 5 -25.35 -18.47 -13.50
CA SER A 5 -24.80 -19.66 -12.82
C SER A 5 -24.26 -20.67 -13.84
N SER A 6 -23.24 -20.29 -14.60
CA SER A 6 -22.67 -21.15 -15.65
C SER A 6 -21.72 -22.24 -15.14
N VAL A 7 -21.36 -22.22 -13.86
CA VAL A 7 -20.43 -23.18 -13.22
C VAL A 7 -20.87 -23.46 -11.79
N ASN A 8 -20.41 -24.56 -11.20
CA ASN A 8 -20.62 -24.88 -9.79
C ASN A 8 -20.08 -23.75 -8.89
N VAL A 9 -20.98 -23.12 -8.14
CA VAL A 9 -20.67 -22.00 -7.25
C VAL A 9 -19.79 -22.41 -6.06
N ASP A 10 -19.81 -23.68 -5.68
CA ASP A 10 -19.06 -24.19 -4.53
C ASP A 10 -17.58 -24.45 -4.87
N GLU A 11 -17.27 -24.69 -6.15
CA GLU A 11 -15.91 -25.06 -6.60
C GLU A 11 -15.18 -23.92 -7.34
N ILE A 12 -15.93 -22.95 -7.88
CA ILE A 12 -15.38 -21.97 -8.83
C ILE A 12 -14.23 -21.13 -8.25
N VAL A 13 -14.27 -20.81 -6.96
CA VAL A 13 -13.21 -20.06 -6.27
C VAL A 13 -11.93 -20.90 -6.19
N ALA A 14 -12.03 -22.16 -5.81
CA ALA A 14 -10.89 -23.07 -5.72
C ALA A 14 -10.26 -23.34 -7.10
N LEU A 15 -11.10 -23.53 -8.13
CA LEU A 15 -10.65 -23.67 -9.51
C LEU A 15 -9.94 -22.41 -10.01
N GLY A 16 -10.50 -21.23 -9.74
CA GLY A 16 -9.87 -19.95 -10.04
C GLY A 16 -8.52 -19.76 -9.36
N ALA A 17 -8.43 -20.08 -8.06
CA ALA A 17 -7.19 -20.03 -7.30
C ALA A 17 -6.13 -20.99 -7.87
N SER A 18 -6.51 -22.20 -8.30
CA SER A 18 -5.59 -23.16 -8.91
C SER A 18 -5.00 -22.65 -10.24
N LEU A 19 -5.83 -22.00 -11.07
CA LEU A 19 -5.39 -21.39 -12.33
C LEU A 19 -4.48 -20.20 -12.07
N TYR A 20 -4.81 -19.35 -11.08
CA TYR A 20 -4.01 -18.21 -10.70
C TYR A 20 -2.65 -18.64 -10.13
N ALA A 21 -2.62 -19.67 -9.29
CA ALA A 21 -1.38 -20.26 -8.78
C ALA A 21 -0.51 -20.85 -9.91
N ALA A 22 -1.12 -21.55 -10.88
CA ALA A 22 -0.38 -22.04 -12.05
C ALA A 22 0.12 -20.89 -12.96
N TYR A 23 -0.58 -19.75 -12.96
CA TYR A 23 -0.21 -18.55 -13.71
C TYR A 23 0.96 -17.77 -13.08
N LYS A 24 0.89 -17.45 -11.78
CA LYS A 24 1.92 -16.68 -11.05
C LYS A 24 3.06 -17.53 -10.48
N GLY A 25 2.82 -18.81 -10.23
CA GLY A 25 3.79 -19.71 -9.57
C GLY A 25 4.84 -20.30 -10.51
N ASP A 26 5.65 -21.21 -9.96
CA ASP A 26 6.69 -21.90 -10.73
C ASP A 26 6.07 -22.81 -11.81
N GLN A 27 6.27 -22.41 -13.07
CA GLN A 27 5.77 -23.14 -14.24
C GLN A 27 6.70 -24.28 -14.67
N SER A 28 7.85 -24.50 -14.03
CA SER A 28 8.84 -25.51 -14.41
C SER A 28 8.23 -26.92 -14.48
N LYS A 29 7.36 -27.24 -13.52
CA LYS A 29 6.67 -28.53 -13.37
C LYS A 29 5.46 -28.71 -14.28
N LEU A 30 5.08 -27.69 -15.07
CA LEU A 30 3.94 -27.77 -15.98
C LEU A 30 4.33 -28.44 -17.31
N SER A 31 3.43 -29.28 -17.82
CA SER A 31 3.52 -29.85 -19.17
C SER A 31 3.44 -28.76 -20.26
N ALA A 32 3.89 -29.08 -21.47
CA ALA A 32 3.84 -28.15 -22.62
C ALA A 32 2.40 -27.65 -22.92
N THR A 33 1.41 -28.53 -22.79
CA THR A 33 0.00 -28.20 -22.99
C THR A 33 -0.51 -27.24 -21.91
N GLN A 34 -0.19 -27.51 -20.63
CA GLN A 34 -0.58 -26.63 -19.52
C GLN A 34 0.05 -25.23 -19.68
N LYS A 35 1.34 -25.15 -20.00
CA LYS A 35 2.03 -23.87 -20.29
C LYS A 35 1.33 -23.09 -21.41
N SER A 36 0.93 -23.77 -22.47
CA SER A 36 0.23 -23.14 -23.60
C SER A 36 -1.15 -22.62 -23.23
N SER A 37 -1.86 -23.29 -22.33
CA SER A 37 -3.15 -22.83 -21.81
C SER A 37 -3.00 -21.66 -20.85
N ILE A 38 -2.06 -21.72 -19.91
CA ILE A 38 -1.80 -20.65 -18.93
C ILE A 38 -1.38 -19.35 -19.61
N LYS A 39 -0.56 -19.42 -20.68
CA LYS A 39 -0.16 -18.24 -21.46
C LYS A 39 -1.31 -17.46 -22.10
N LYS A 40 -2.50 -18.06 -22.25
CA LYS A 40 -3.69 -17.39 -22.79
C LYS A 40 -4.41 -16.57 -21.72
N ILE A 41 -4.14 -16.81 -20.45
CA ILE A 41 -4.75 -16.10 -19.33
C ILE A 41 -4.16 -14.68 -19.29
N LYS A 42 -5.04 -13.68 -19.24
CA LYS A 42 -4.68 -12.29 -18.98
C LYS A 42 -5.32 -11.89 -17.66
N VAL A 43 -4.48 -11.64 -16.66
CA VAL A 43 -4.92 -11.11 -15.37
C VAL A 43 -4.41 -9.68 -15.26
N SER A 44 -5.30 -8.77 -14.84
CA SER A 44 -4.92 -7.41 -14.44
C SER A 44 -5.38 -7.26 -13.00
N GLU A 45 -4.44 -6.95 -12.12
CA GLU A 45 -4.71 -6.70 -10.71
C GLU A 45 -4.75 -5.20 -10.48
N SER A 46 -5.59 -4.78 -9.54
CA SER A 46 -5.72 -3.37 -9.20
C SER A 46 -6.04 -3.19 -7.72
N THR A 47 -5.67 -2.05 -7.17
CA THR A 47 -5.96 -1.69 -5.79
C THR A 47 -7.47 -1.63 -5.52
N ALA A 48 -7.88 -2.07 -4.34
CA ALA A 48 -9.28 -2.01 -3.92
C ALA A 48 -9.65 -0.70 -3.21
N MET A 49 -8.66 -0.01 -2.63
CA MET A 49 -8.77 1.18 -1.79
C MET A 49 -7.81 2.27 -2.26
N CYS A 50 -8.03 3.49 -1.77
CA CYS A 50 -7.10 4.61 -1.90
C CYS A 50 -6.14 4.60 -0.70
N PHE A 51 -4.85 4.82 -0.94
CA PHE A 51 -3.80 4.88 0.08
C PHE A 51 -3.15 6.26 0.08
N GLY A 52 -3.02 6.85 1.27
CA GLY A 52 -2.53 8.21 1.44
C GLY A 52 -1.71 8.41 2.71
N THR A 53 -1.22 9.62 2.88
CA THR A 53 -0.48 10.06 4.05
C THR A 53 -1.05 11.37 4.58
N LEU A 54 -0.93 11.61 5.89
CA LEU A 54 -1.37 12.86 6.50
C LEU A 54 -0.27 13.91 6.38
N ALA A 55 -0.61 15.07 5.82
CA ALA A 55 0.30 16.19 5.64
C ALA A 55 -0.41 17.51 5.95
N LEU A 56 0.35 18.52 6.36
CA LEU A 56 -0.16 19.87 6.47
C LEU A 56 -0.36 20.46 5.07
N ASN A 57 -1.54 21.01 4.84
CA ASN A 57 -1.92 21.69 3.61
C ASN A 57 -2.34 23.12 3.94
N TYR A 58 -1.84 24.07 3.16
CA TYR A 58 -2.21 25.48 3.27
C TYR A 58 -3.32 25.79 2.28
N ASP A 59 -4.48 26.20 2.79
CA ASP A 59 -5.62 26.66 1.99
C ASP A 59 -5.52 28.19 1.83
N GLU A 60 -5.14 28.65 0.64
CA GLU A 60 -5.00 30.08 0.33
C GLU A 60 -6.29 30.87 0.54
N ASN A 61 -7.46 30.25 0.30
CA ASN A 61 -8.75 30.92 0.42
C ASN A 61 -9.12 31.16 1.88
N ARG A 62 -8.76 30.22 2.76
CA ARG A 62 -9.01 30.32 4.20
C ARG A 62 -7.86 30.98 4.96
N GLN A 63 -6.70 31.16 4.30
CA GLN A 63 -5.44 31.56 4.92
C GLN A 63 -5.11 30.70 6.15
N ASP A 64 -5.39 29.41 6.07
CA ASP A 64 -5.29 28.48 7.19
C ASP A 64 -4.51 27.22 6.81
N THR A 65 -3.74 26.70 7.76
CA THR A 65 -2.98 25.45 7.61
C THR A 65 -3.72 24.35 8.34
N SER A 66 -4.19 23.35 7.62
CA SER A 66 -4.92 22.23 8.20
C SER A 66 -4.30 20.90 7.81
N LEU A 67 -4.56 19.88 8.63
CA LEU A 67 -4.12 18.52 8.34
C LEU A 67 -5.08 17.89 7.31
N SER A 68 -4.55 17.41 6.21
CA SER A 68 -5.31 16.71 5.16
C SER A 68 -4.61 15.44 4.71
N VAL A 69 -5.37 14.50 4.17
CA VAL A 69 -4.83 13.30 3.53
C VAL A 69 -4.37 13.66 2.12
N SER A 70 -3.09 13.46 1.83
CA SER A 70 -2.57 13.41 0.47
C SER A 70 -2.58 11.96 0.00
N ILE A 71 -3.43 11.67 -0.99
CA ILE A 71 -3.54 10.33 -1.59
C ILE A 71 -2.33 10.10 -2.52
N LEU A 72 -1.64 8.97 -2.39
CA LEU A 72 -0.54 8.58 -3.29
C LEU A 72 -1.00 7.54 -4.31
N ILE A 73 -1.77 6.54 -3.88
CA ILE A 73 -2.27 5.47 -4.75
C ILE A 73 -3.79 5.50 -4.72
N GLU A 74 -4.39 5.69 -5.89
CA GLU A 74 -5.85 5.70 -6.02
C GLU A 74 -6.43 4.29 -6.06
N LYS A 75 -7.75 4.21 -5.89
CA LYS A 75 -8.50 2.98 -6.11
C LYS A 75 -8.50 2.61 -7.59
N ASN A 76 -8.46 1.30 -7.87
CA ASN A 76 -8.36 0.72 -9.21
C ASN A 76 -7.04 1.04 -9.94
N GLU A 77 -6.01 1.46 -9.20
CA GLU A 77 -4.66 1.61 -9.75
C GLU A 77 -4.09 0.23 -10.06
N LYS A 78 -3.45 0.05 -11.22
CA LYS A 78 -2.92 -1.25 -11.63
C LYS A 78 -1.74 -1.66 -10.75
N ILE A 79 -1.66 -2.94 -10.40
CA ILE A 79 -0.56 -3.52 -9.63
C ILE A 79 0.30 -4.39 -10.57
N PRO A 80 1.64 -4.33 -10.48
CA PRO A 80 2.44 -3.53 -9.55
C PRO A 80 2.48 -2.04 -9.91
N CYS A 81 2.60 -1.18 -8.89
CA CYS A 81 2.74 0.26 -9.05
C CYS A 81 3.67 0.86 -7.99
N SER A 82 4.17 2.07 -8.27
CA SER A 82 4.98 2.86 -7.34
C SER A 82 4.73 4.34 -7.59
N VAL A 83 4.42 5.07 -6.53
CA VAL A 83 4.14 6.51 -6.56
C VAL A 83 4.94 7.19 -5.46
N THR A 84 5.67 8.25 -5.84
CA THR A 84 6.42 9.10 -4.91
C THR A 84 5.85 10.51 -4.93
N LYS A 85 5.65 11.09 -3.76
CA LYS A 85 5.32 12.52 -3.58
C LYS A 85 6.33 13.18 -2.65
N SER A 86 6.71 14.40 -2.98
CA SER A 86 7.59 15.23 -2.16
C SER A 86 6.78 16.13 -1.23
N PHE A 87 7.21 16.19 0.03
CA PHE A 87 6.70 17.03 1.10
C PHE A 87 7.86 17.83 1.69
N VAL A 88 7.56 18.77 2.58
CA VAL A 88 8.59 19.59 3.22
C VAL A 88 8.36 19.72 4.72
N THR A 89 9.44 19.97 5.47
CA THR A 89 9.35 20.40 6.86
C THR A 89 8.57 21.72 6.96
N SER A 90 7.71 21.82 7.96
CA SER A 90 6.73 22.91 8.09
C SER A 90 7.27 24.10 8.87
N HIS A 91 8.27 23.91 9.73
CA HIS A 91 8.88 24.97 10.53
C HIS A 91 10.37 24.71 10.80
N ASP A 92 11.08 25.76 11.18
CA ASP A 92 12.47 25.68 11.60
C ASP A 92 12.60 24.86 12.90
N GLY A 93 13.70 24.11 13.02
CA GLY A 93 13.97 23.23 14.14
C GLY A 93 13.07 21.99 14.20
N GLN A 94 12.39 21.59 13.12
CA GLN A 94 11.54 20.39 13.13
C GLN A 94 12.38 19.11 13.28
N GLU A 95 12.13 18.36 14.37
CA GLU A 95 12.90 17.15 14.70
C GLU A 95 12.12 15.85 14.48
N ILE A 96 10.83 15.90 14.15
CA ILE A 96 9.97 14.71 14.03
C ILE A 96 9.05 14.84 12.82
N ILE A 97 8.87 13.72 12.12
CA ILE A 97 7.80 13.51 11.14
C ILE A 97 6.92 12.36 11.62
N ASN A 98 5.61 12.57 11.63
CA ASN A 98 4.65 11.52 11.90
C ASN A 98 4.35 10.78 10.58
N CYS A 99 4.99 9.65 10.37
CA CYS A 99 4.80 8.78 9.22
C CYS A 99 3.50 8.01 9.40
N ARG A 100 2.43 8.48 8.77
CA ARG A 100 1.11 7.84 8.81
C ARG A 100 0.71 7.34 7.43
N ILE A 101 0.22 6.11 7.38
CA ILE A 101 -0.37 5.50 6.18
C ILE A 101 -1.87 5.38 6.43
N THR A 102 -2.67 5.90 5.51
CA THR A 102 -4.13 5.91 5.59
C THR A 102 -4.78 5.13 4.46
N GLU A 103 -5.95 4.56 4.70
CA GLU A 103 -6.77 3.83 3.73
C GLU A 103 -8.21 4.35 3.70
N SER A 104 -8.80 4.43 2.50
CA SER A 104 -10.21 4.79 2.30
C SER A 104 -10.82 4.17 1.05
N LYS A 105 -12.15 4.03 1.01
CA LYS A 105 -12.89 3.41 -0.11
C LYS A 105 -12.99 4.29 -1.35
N SER A 106 -12.75 5.58 -1.19
CA SER A 106 -12.85 6.65 -2.19
C SER A 106 -11.76 7.67 -1.90
N SER A 107 -11.46 8.53 -2.86
CA SER A 107 -10.49 9.61 -2.69
C SER A 107 -10.97 10.60 -1.63
N GLU A 108 -10.52 10.40 -0.39
CA GLU A 108 -10.90 11.17 0.79
C GLU A 108 -9.70 11.98 1.29
N THR A 109 -9.95 13.25 1.60
CA THR A 109 -8.93 14.23 2.03
C THR A 109 -9.08 14.62 3.49
N ASP A 110 -10.26 14.42 4.07
CA ASP A 110 -10.53 14.71 5.48
C ASP A 110 -10.05 13.54 6.36
N PRO A 111 -9.10 13.78 7.29
CA PRO A 111 -8.55 12.75 8.17
C PRO A 111 -9.60 12.00 9.01
N ARG A 112 -10.80 12.55 9.18
CA ARG A 112 -11.88 11.93 9.98
C ARG A 112 -12.58 10.78 9.27
N PHE A 113 -12.41 10.67 7.95
CA PHE A 113 -13.11 9.70 7.11
C PHE A 113 -12.15 8.65 6.49
N VAL A 114 -10.94 8.52 7.04
CA VAL A 114 -9.94 7.52 6.63
C VAL A 114 -9.54 6.63 7.81
N ASN A 115 -9.11 5.42 7.51
CA ASN A 115 -8.51 4.52 8.50
C ASN A 115 -7.00 4.74 8.55
N ILE A 116 -6.40 4.72 9.74
CA ILE A 116 -4.93 4.71 9.89
C ILE A 116 -4.46 3.27 9.95
N LEU A 117 -3.65 2.85 8.98
CA LEU A 117 -3.09 1.49 8.91
C LEU A 117 -1.74 1.38 9.59
N PHE A 118 -0.99 2.48 9.64
CA PHE A 118 0.35 2.52 10.21
C PHE A 118 0.64 3.92 10.73
N GLU A 119 1.33 3.98 11.86
CA GLU A 119 1.81 5.22 12.46
C GLU A 119 3.17 4.98 13.13
N GLU A 120 4.19 5.72 12.68
CA GLU A 120 5.51 5.74 13.28
C GLU A 120 6.07 7.18 13.27
N ARG A 121 7.09 7.43 14.09
CA ARG A 121 7.81 8.71 14.12
C ARG A 121 9.19 8.55 13.50
N LEU A 122 9.44 9.25 12.39
CA LEU A 122 10.78 9.44 11.87
C LEU A 122 11.43 10.63 12.57
N SER A 123 12.50 10.38 13.32
CA SER A 123 13.31 11.45 13.93
C SER A 123 14.22 12.09 12.88
N LEU A 124 14.22 13.41 12.80
CA LEU A 124 15.06 14.22 11.93
C LEU A 124 16.30 14.73 12.71
N PRO A 125 17.37 15.15 12.02
CA PRO A 125 18.48 15.86 12.65
C PRO A 125 18.01 17.16 13.34
N SER A 126 18.66 17.53 14.45
CA SER A 126 18.39 18.78 15.16
C SER A 126 18.69 20.02 14.30
N ASN A 127 18.02 21.14 14.59
CA ASN A 127 18.17 22.43 13.89
C ASN A 127 17.84 22.39 12.39
N ARG A 128 16.95 21.50 11.97
CA ARG A 128 16.54 21.41 10.56
C ARG A 128 15.68 22.61 10.15
N PRO A 129 16.01 23.35 9.08
CA PRO A 129 15.19 24.47 8.64
C PRO A 129 13.85 24.01 8.05
N ALA A 130 12.89 24.93 7.95
CA ALA A 130 11.66 24.73 7.19
C ALA A 130 11.96 24.53 5.70
N GLY A 131 11.04 23.89 4.97
CA GLY A 131 11.15 23.71 3.53
C GLY A 131 12.06 22.56 3.08
N GLN A 132 12.57 21.73 3.99
CA GLN A 132 13.45 20.62 3.65
C GLN A 132 12.69 19.41 3.14
N GLU A 133 13.16 18.83 2.03
CA GLU A 133 12.43 17.81 1.28
C GLU A 133 12.36 16.45 2.00
N ILE A 134 11.15 15.90 2.03
CA ILE A 134 10.81 14.57 2.50
C ILE A 134 10.07 13.85 1.38
N GLN A 135 10.61 12.72 0.92
CA GLN A 135 9.97 11.91 -0.10
C GLN A 135 9.20 10.77 0.54
N ILE A 136 7.93 10.66 0.19
CA ILE A 136 7.08 9.54 0.60
C ILE A 136 6.77 8.71 -0.64
N THR A 137 7.14 7.43 -0.59
CA THR A 137 6.95 6.49 -1.70
C THR A 137 6.07 5.34 -1.24
N TYR A 138 4.94 5.13 -1.92
CA TYR A 138 4.10 3.95 -1.76
C TYR A 138 4.19 3.09 -3.01
N SER A 139 4.23 1.78 -2.82
CA SER A 139 4.24 0.83 -3.93
C SER A 139 3.50 -0.45 -3.58
N PHE A 140 2.97 -1.11 -4.61
CA PHE A 140 2.48 -2.48 -4.53
C PHE A 140 3.32 -3.37 -5.43
N ASP A 141 3.75 -4.50 -4.91
CA ASP A 141 4.45 -5.53 -5.69
C ASP A 141 3.48 -6.51 -6.37
N ASP A 142 4.03 -7.44 -7.15
CA ASP A 142 3.28 -8.47 -7.86
C ASP A 142 2.48 -9.43 -6.95
N ASN A 143 2.78 -9.43 -5.66
CA ASN A 143 2.12 -10.24 -4.63
C ASN A 143 1.08 -9.43 -3.85
N GLN A 144 0.73 -8.23 -4.32
CA GLN A 144 -0.20 -7.31 -3.65
C GLN A 144 0.25 -6.92 -2.22
N THR A 145 1.56 -6.91 -1.96
CA THR A 145 2.10 -6.38 -0.70
C THR A 145 2.40 -4.90 -0.87
N MET A 146 1.90 -4.07 0.05
CA MET A 146 2.22 -2.65 0.08
C MET A 146 3.60 -2.45 0.70
N HIS A 147 4.44 -1.65 0.07
CA HIS A 147 5.66 -1.12 0.65
C HIS A 147 5.57 0.39 0.73
N ALA A 148 5.95 0.95 1.87
CA ALA A 148 5.99 2.39 2.10
C ALA A 148 7.36 2.82 2.60
N SER A 149 7.85 3.94 2.08
CA SER A 149 9.08 4.59 2.51
C SER A 149 8.83 6.06 2.81
N PHE A 150 9.41 6.54 3.89
CA PHE A 150 9.50 7.93 4.29
C PHE A 150 10.97 8.30 4.36
N LEU A 151 11.45 9.01 3.34
CA LEU A 151 12.86 9.36 3.16
C LEU A 151 13.07 10.85 3.39
N ASP A 152 13.95 11.16 4.33
CA ASP A 152 14.59 12.46 4.40
C ASP A 152 15.69 12.53 3.33
N VAL A 153 15.51 13.40 2.34
CA VAL A 153 16.40 13.48 1.18
C VAL A 153 17.80 13.98 1.54
N GLU A 154 17.91 14.87 2.52
CA GLU A 154 19.19 15.50 2.89
C GLU A 154 20.00 14.60 3.82
N SER A 155 19.39 14.08 4.89
CA SER A 155 20.11 13.20 5.84
C SER A 155 20.22 11.76 5.37
N LYS A 156 19.46 11.37 4.32
CA LYS A 156 19.28 9.99 3.85
C LYS A 156 18.67 9.04 4.87
N LYS A 157 18.13 9.58 5.97
CA LYS A 157 17.43 8.77 6.95
C LYS A 157 16.07 8.36 6.42
N GLU A 158 15.73 7.10 6.61
CA GLU A 158 14.56 6.50 6.00
C GLU A 158 13.83 5.61 7.01
N THR A 159 12.51 5.70 7.02
CA THR A 159 11.63 4.72 7.68
C THR A 159 10.91 3.94 6.60
N LYS A 160 11.07 2.62 6.61
CA LYS A 160 10.42 1.69 5.68
C LYS A 160 9.47 0.78 6.43
N THR A 161 8.33 0.49 5.82
CA THR A 161 7.39 -0.51 6.34
C THR A 161 6.74 -1.27 5.19
N SER A 162 6.30 -2.49 5.46
CA SER A 162 5.51 -3.29 4.54
C SER A 162 4.19 -3.68 5.21
N LEU A 163 3.10 -3.51 4.48
CA LEU A 163 1.75 -3.84 4.91
C LEU A 163 1.17 -4.86 3.93
N SER A 164 0.93 -6.07 4.41
CA SER A 164 0.17 -7.05 3.64
C SER A 164 -1.32 -6.69 3.70
N ILE A 165 -1.97 -6.54 2.54
CA ILE A 165 -3.40 -6.18 2.43
C ILE A 165 -4.32 -7.23 3.07
N ILE A 166 -3.81 -8.44 3.32
CA ILE A 166 -4.48 -9.44 4.14
C ILE A 166 -4.50 -8.90 5.58
N GLN A 167 -5.56 -8.16 5.92
CA GLN A 167 -5.90 -7.79 7.27
C GLN A 167 -6.11 -9.07 8.09
N VAL A 168 -5.03 -9.61 8.63
CA VAL A 168 -5.10 -10.34 9.88
C VAL A 168 -5.26 -9.23 10.91
N SER A 169 -6.50 -9.05 11.39
CA SER A 169 -6.77 -8.28 12.60
C SER A 169 -5.71 -8.63 13.65
N ASP A 170 -5.09 -7.60 14.21
CA ASP A 170 -4.02 -7.67 15.20
C ASP A 170 -4.33 -8.70 16.29
N ASP A 171 -3.74 -9.90 16.17
CA ASP A 171 -3.37 -10.70 17.31
C ASP A 171 -2.01 -11.35 17.06
N SER A 172 -0.98 -10.60 17.45
CA SER A 172 0.36 -11.08 17.75
C SER A 172 1.23 -11.50 16.57
N SER A 173 2.26 -10.69 16.32
CA SER A 173 3.64 -11.12 16.01
C SER A 173 3.74 -12.55 15.47
N ASN A 174 3.64 -12.75 14.16
CA ASN A 174 3.82 -14.04 13.43
C ASN A 174 4.42 -15.18 14.28
N LYS A 175 3.61 -15.85 15.12
CA LYS A 175 4.04 -17.00 15.92
C LYS A 175 3.95 -18.27 15.07
N ILE A 176 4.48 -18.22 13.85
CA ILE A 176 4.48 -19.36 12.92
C ILE A 176 5.25 -20.52 13.55
N ASP A 177 6.28 -20.23 14.34
CA ASP A 177 7.07 -21.21 15.08
C ASP A 177 6.25 -22.01 16.11
N LYS A 178 5.10 -21.50 16.58
CA LYS A 178 4.20 -22.29 17.46
C LYS A 178 3.48 -23.43 16.74
N PHE A 179 3.47 -23.43 15.41
CA PHE A 179 2.77 -24.40 14.59
C PHE A 179 3.71 -25.44 13.97
N ILE A 180 5.02 -25.37 14.24
CA ILE A 180 5.98 -26.40 13.84
C ILE A 180 6.05 -27.42 14.99
N VAL A 181 5.54 -28.63 14.75
CA VAL A 181 5.73 -29.78 15.64
C VAL A 181 6.99 -30.51 15.15
N GLU A 182 7.99 -30.68 16.04
CA GLU A 182 9.13 -31.59 15.82
C GLU A 182 8.69 -33.05 15.77
#